data_AF-A0A519W2A6-F1
#
_entry.id   AF-A0A519W2A6-F1
#
_cell.length_a   1.000
_cell.length_b   1.000
_cell.length_c   1.000
_cell.angle_alpha   90.00
_cell.angle_beta   90.00
_cell.angle_gamma   90.00
#
_symmetry.space_group_name_H-M   'P 1'
#
loop_
_entity.id
_entity.type
_entity.pdbx_description
1 polymer ?
#
loop_
_entity_poly.entity_id
_entity_poly.type
_entity_poly.pdbx_seq_one_letter_code
_entity_poly.pdbx_strand_id
1 'polypeptide(L)'
;MTKFKLFTLCLLCMAMQTYAQQIFSDNKYPLVDFRSPLDITPPALAGSFGELRSNHFHSGMDYRTNQRIGYPVYAIADGFISRLRVQNSGFGLALYINHKNGYTSVYG
;
A
#
# COMPACT_ATOMS: atom_id res chain seq x y z
N MET A 1 54.36 12.40 1.10
CA MET A 1 53.46 11.79 2.12
C MET A 1 52.42 12.75 2.69
N THR A 2 52.70 14.05 2.81
CA THR A 2 51.78 15.07 3.37
C THR A 2 50.58 15.40 2.48
N LYS A 3 50.76 15.49 1.15
CA LYS A 3 49.66 15.78 0.21
C LYS A 3 48.58 14.68 0.16
N PHE A 4 48.98 13.42 0.29
CA PHE A 4 48.06 12.28 0.31
C PHE A 4 47.20 12.28 1.59
N LYS A 5 47.84 12.53 2.76
CA LYS A 5 47.12 12.68 4.04
C LYS A 5 46.13 13.84 4.02
N LEU A 6 46.49 14.97 3.40
CA LEU A 6 45.59 16.12 3.26
C LEU A 6 44.39 15.81 2.35
N PHE A 7 44.62 15.07 1.26
CA PHE A 7 43.55 14.62 0.36
C PHE A 7 42.59 13.66 1.07
N THR A 8 43.11 12.69 1.82
CA THR A 8 42.29 11.77 2.62
C THR A 8 41.50 12.50 3.70
N LEU A 9 42.07 13.54 4.32
CA LEU A 9 41.38 14.37 5.31
C LEU A 9 40.22 15.16 4.69
N CYS A 10 40.40 15.76 3.50
CA CYS A 10 39.33 16.43 2.78
C CYS A 10 38.18 15.47 2.41
N LEU A 11 38.49 14.25 1.97
CA LEU A 11 37.49 13.21 1.68
C LEU A 11 36.68 12.83 2.93
N LEU A 12 37.33 12.71 4.09
CA LEU A 12 36.65 12.46 5.37
C LEU A 12 35.76 13.63 5.81
N CYS A 13 36.19 14.87 5.59
CA CYS A 13 35.38 16.05 5.92
C CYS A 13 34.16 16.19 5.00
N MET A 14 34.26 15.83 3.72
CA MET A 14 33.13 15.82 2.78
C MET A 14 32.10 14.73 3.09
N ALA A 15 32.53 13.59 3.66
CA ALA A 15 31.62 12.51 4.05
C ALA A 15 30.72 12.86 5.25
N MET A 16 31.07 13.88 6.04
CA MET A 16 30.34 14.30 7.25
C MET A 16 29.15 15.24 6.95
N GLN A 17 28.92 15.63 5.69
CA GLN A 17 27.84 16.56 5.31
C GLN A 17 26.66 15.90 4.60
N THR A 18 26.48 14.59 4.73
CA THR A 18 25.31 13.90 4.18
C THR A 18 24.10 14.12 5.10
N TYR A 19 23.27 15.11 4.76
CA TYR A 19 21.93 15.19 5.32
C TYR A 19 21.06 14.11 4.65
N ALA A 20 20.42 13.28 5.47
CA ALA A 20 19.35 12.42 4.96
C ALA A 20 18.20 13.29 4.42
N GLN A 21 17.44 12.74 3.47
CA GLN A 21 16.20 13.37 3.01
C GLN A 21 15.30 13.75 4.20
N GLN A 22 14.71 14.94 4.18
CA GLN A 22 13.74 15.34 5.19
C GLN A 22 12.54 14.39 5.13
N ILE A 23 12.07 13.94 6.29
CA ILE A 23 10.83 13.18 6.39
C ILE A 23 9.69 14.16 6.06
N PHE A 24 9.06 13.99 4.90
CA PHE A 24 7.98 14.89 4.44
C PHE A 24 6.63 14.66 5.14
N SER A 25 6.53 13.71 6.09
CA SER A 25 5.28 13.38 6.77
C SER A 25 5.51 12.84 8.18
N ASP A 26 5.05 13.59 9.18
CA ASP A 26 4.96 13.16 10.58
C ASP A 26 3.64 12.45 10.92
N ASN A 27 2.85 12.09 9.90
CA ASN A 27 1.57 11.42 10.10
C ASN A 27 1.76 10.09 10.85
N LYS A 28 1.31 10.05 12.11
CA LYS A 28 1.20 8.82 12.89
C LYS A 28 -0.09 8.13 12.49
N TYR A 29 0.01 7.20 11.57
CA TYR A 29 -1.09 6.30 11.30
C TYR A 29 -1.25 5.35 12.49
N PRO A 30 -2.49 5.13 12.98
CA PRO A 30 -2.71 4.15 14.03
C PRO A 30 -2.22 2.79 13.55
N LEU A 31 -1.62 2.00 14.45
CA LEU A 31 -1.43 0.57 14.20
C LEU A 31 -2.83 -0.02 14.00
N VAL A 32 -3.10 -0.46 12.78
CA VAL A 32 -4.41 -0.93 12.35
C VAL A 32 -4.46 -2.45 12.46
N ASP A 33 -5.44 -2.96 13.19
CA ASP A 33 -5.76 -4.38 13.20
C ASP A 33 -6.80 -4.64 12.11
N PHE A 34 -6.32 -4.77 10.86
CA PHE A 34 -7.16 -5.13 9.73
C PHE A 34 -7.20 -6.64 9.56
N ARG A 35 -8.41 -7.20 9.42
CA ARG A 35 -8.57 -8.61 9.05
C ARG A 35 -8.40 -8.83 7.54
N SER A 36 -8.15 -10.09 7.17
CA SER A 36 -8.26 -10.52 5.77
C SER A 36 -9.70 -10.34 5.26
N PRO A 37 -9.91 -9.82 4.03
CA PRO A 37 -11.23 -9.68 3.44
C PRO A 37 -11.85 -11.01 2.98
N LEU A 38 -11.04 -12.07 2.85
CA LEU A 38 -11.47 -13.42 2.51
C LEU A 38 -10.99 -14.43 3.56
N ASP A 39 -11.84 -15.40 3.87
CA ASP A 39 -11.50 -16.54 4.73
C ASP A 39 -10.89 -17.68 3.91
N ILE A 40 -9.79 -17.38 3.20
CA ILE A 40 -9.00 -18.34 2.43
C ILE A 40 -7.60 -18.38 3.04
N THR A 41 -7.13 -19.57 3.42
CA THR A 41 -5.81 -19.75 4.01
C THR A 41 -5.06 -20.91 3.33
N PRO A 42 -3.83 -20.69 2.84
CA PRO A 42 -3.14 -19.40 2.75
C PRO A 42 -3.78 -18.48 1.70
N PRO A 43 -3.76 -17.14 1.88
CA PRO A 43 -4.21 -16.24 0.83
C PRO A 43 -3.29 -16.36 -0.38
N ALA A 44 -3.87 -16.36 -1.57
CA ALA A 44 -3.13 -16.36 -2.82
C ALA A 44 -3.55 -15.14 -3.65
N LEU A 45 -2.55 -14.42 -4.18
CA LEU A 45 -2.80 -13.24 -5.00
C LEU A 45 -2.77 -13.60 -6.49
N ALA A 46 -3.64 -12.95 -7.26
CA ALA A 46 -3.58 -12.87 -8.71
C ALA A 46 -2.81 -11.61 -9.17
N GLY A 47 -2.78 -10.56 -8.34
CA GLY A 47 -2.04 -9.33 -8.57
C GLY A 47 -1.75 -8.60 -7.27
N SER A 48 -0.61 -7.91 -7.19
CA SER A 48 -0.14 -7.22 -5.98
C SER A 48 -0.31 -5.70 -6.07
N PHE A 49 -0.25 -5.03 -4.92
CA PHE A 49 -0.27 -3.57 -4.86
C PHE A 49 1.00 -2.99 -5.48
N GLY A 50 0.83 -1.99 -6.34
CA GLY A 50 1.93 -1.32 -7.05
C GLY A 50 2.50 -2.12 -8.22
N GLU A 51 1.89 -3.24 -8.60
CA GLU A 51 2.30 -4.01 -9.79
C GLU A 51 2.20 -3.15 -11.05
N LEU A 52 3.26 -3.13 -11.88
CA LEU A 52 3.27 -2.39 -13.13
C LEU A 52 2.40 -3.11 -14.18
N ARG A 53 1.36 -2.42 -14.65
CA ARG A 53 0.52 -2.84 -15.79
C ARG A 53 0.91 -1.99 -17.01
N SER A 54 0.45 -2.39 -18.19
CA SER A 54 0.80 -1.72 -19.46
C SER A 54 0.49 -0.22 -19.49
N ASN A 55 -0.48 0.24 -18.71
CA ASN A 55 -0.98 1.61 -18.73
C ASN A 55 -1.08 2.29 -17.34
N HIS A 56 -0.74 1.61 -16.23
CA HIS A 56 -0.79 2.18 -14.88
C HIS A 56 -0.10 1.27 -13.84
N PHE A 57 0.03 1.74 -12.60
CA PHE A 57 0.32 0.89 -11.44
C PHE A 57 -0.98 0.38 -10.81
N HIS A 58 -1.00 -0.89 -10.44
CA HIS A 58 -2.15 -1.51 -9.81
C HIS A 58 -2.39 -0.94 -8.39
N SER A 59 -3.57 -0.36 -8.16
CA SER A 59 -3.88 0.34 -6.90
C SER A 59 -4.48 -0.55 -5.80
N GLY A 60 -4.44 -1.87 -5.96
CA GLY A 60 -5.09 -2.82 -5.05
C GLY A 60 -4.36 -4.15 -4.96
N MET A 61 -5.00 -5.14 -4.32
CA MET A 61 -4.55 -6.53 -4.28
C MET A 61 -5.67 -7.42 -4.78
N ASP A 62 -5.39 -8.24 -5.78
CA ASP A 62 -6.38 -9.15 -6.37
C ASP A 62 -6.27 -10.51 -5.71
N TYR A 63 -7.29 -10.93 -4.95
CA TYR A 63 -7.29 -12.23 -4.28
C TYR A 63 -7.86 -13.34 -5.18
N ARG A 64 -7.18 -14.49 -5.21
CA ARG A 64 -7.70 -15.68 -5.88
C ARG A 64 -8.83 -16.30 -5.06
N THR A 65 -9.86 -16.74 -5.76
CA THR A 65 -11.06 -17.36 -5.16
C THR A 65 -11.18 -18.84 -5.49
N ASN A 66 -10.06 -19.57 -5.59
CA ASN A 66 -10.05 -21.01 -5.89
C ASN A 66 -10.95 -21.42 -7.08
N GLN A 67 -10.97 -20.60 -8.14
CA GLN A 67 -11.76 -20.81 -9.35
C GLN A 67 -13.28 -20.85 -9.12
N ARG A 68 -13.77 -20.22 -8.06
CA ARG A 68 -15.19 -20.13 -7.72
C ARG A 68 -15.63 -18.68 -7.48
N ILE A 69 -16.86 -18.37 -7.87
CA ILE A 69 -17.53 -17.09 -7.59
C ILE A 69 -18.42 -17.19 -6.33
N GLY A 70 -18.78 -16.04 -5.75
CA GLY A 70 -19.71 -15.98 -4.61
C GLY A 70 -19.08 -16.30 -3.26
N TYR A 71 -17.76 -16.10 -3.11
CA TYR A 71 -17.14 -16.12 -1.79
C TYR A 71 -17.68 -14.96 -0.94
N PRO A 72 -17.99 -15.18 0.35
CA PRO A 72 -18.22 -14.10 1.28
C PRO A 72 -17.00 -13.18 1.34
N VAL A 73 -17.23 -11.90 1.10
CA VAL A 73 -16.23 -10.84 1.27
C VAL A 73 -16.58 -10.09 2.54
N TYR A 74 -15.60 -9.93 3.41
CA TYR A 74 -15.80 -9.27 4.69
C TYR A 74 -15.10 -7.91 4.73
N ALA A 75 -15.71 -6.98 5.46
CA ALA A 75 -15.06 -5.71 5.75
C ALA A 75 -13.77 -5.95 6.57
N ILE A 76 -12.68 -5.28 6.17
CA ILE A 76 -11.39 -5.41 6.85
C ILE A 76 -11.37 -4.79 8.26
N ALA A 77 -12.33 -3.90 8.55
CA ALA A 77 -12.56 -3.26 9.84
C ALA A 77 -13.96 -2.63 9.90
N ASP A 78 -14.38 -2.25 11.10
CA ASP A 78 -15.60 -1.47 11.34
C ASP A 78 -15.60 -0.13 10.59
N GLY A 79 -16.77 0.26 10.11
CA GLY A 79 -16.95 1.52 9.40
C GLY A 79 -18.39 1.70 8.93
N PHE A 80 -18.57 2.60 7.97
CA PHE A 80 -19.85 2.79 7.29
C PHE A 80 -19.64 2.79 5.77
N ILE A 81 -20.64 2.33 5.03
CA ILE A 81 -20.61 2.36 3.57
C ILE A 81 -20.70 3.83 3.14
N SER A 82 -19.62 4.35 2.59
CA SER A 82 -19.53 5.74 2.15
C SER A 82 -19.91 5.92 0.69
N ARG A 83 -19.83 4.85 -0.12
CA ARG A 83 -20.17 4.87 -1.54
C ARG A 83 -20.45 3.47 -2.07
N LEU A 84 -21.44 3.38 -2.96
CA LEU A 84 -21.66 2.26 -3.87
C LEU A 84 -21.48 2.76 -5.31
N ARG A 85 -20.84 1.97 -6.16
CA ARG A 85 -20.56 2.33 -7.56
C ARG A 85 -20.85 1.14 -8.47
N VAL A 86 -21.51 1.42 -9.59
CA VAL A 86 -21.79 0.44 -10.65
C VAL A 86 -21.29 1.02 -11.96
N GLN A 87 -20.34 0.35 -12.60
CA GLN A 87 -19.78 0.77 -13.89
C GLN A 87 -19.47 -0.42 -14.79
N ASN A 88 -19.42 -0.17 -16.09
CA ASN A 88 -19.06 -1.19 -17.08
C ASN A 88 -17.53 -1.33 -17.26
N SER A 89 -16.74 -0.52 -16.56
CA SER A 89 -15.28 -0.51 -16.61
C SER A 89 -14.67 -0.21 -15.24
N GLY A 90 -13.36 -0.34 -15.11
CA GLY A 90 -12.68 -0.22 -13.81
C GLY A 90 -13.07 -1.37 -12.88
N PHE A 91 -13.50 -1.03 -11.66
CA PHE A 91 -13.88 -2.00 -10.61
C PHE A 91 -15.26 -2.67 -10.80
N GLY A 92 -16.01 -2.36 -11.86
CA GLY A 92 -17.34 -2.96 -12.04
C GLY A 92 -18.32 -2.56 -10.92
N LEU A 93 -18.64 -3.52 -10.04
CA LEU A 93 -19.42 -3.30 -8.82
C LEU A 93 -18.46 -3.00 -7.66
N ALA A 94 -18.46 -1.77 -7.17
CA ALA A 94 -17.57 -1.37 -6.09
C ALA A 94 -18.29 -0.84 -4.86
N LEU A 95 -17.77 -1.18 -3.69
CA LEU A 95 -18.22 -0.74 -2.38
C LEU A 95 -17.06 -0.09 -1.63
N TYR A 96 -17.31 1.08 -1.06
CA TYR A 96 -16.33 1.84 -0.27
C TYR A 96 -16.79 1.90 1.18
N ILE A 97 -15.87 1.63 2.12
CA ILE A 97 -16.12 1.75 3.55
C ILE A 97 -15.14 2.76 4.13
N ASN A 98 -15.66 3.81 4.78
CA ASN A 98 -14.85 4.72 5.58
C ASN A 98 -14.76 4.19 7.01
N HIS A 99 -13.54 4.11 7.53
CA HIS A 99 -13.23 3.58 8.85
C HIS A 99 -12.93 4.69 9.85
N LYS A 100 -13.15 4.42 11.14
CA LYS A 100 -12.96 5.39 12.24
C LYS A 100 -11.51 5.89 12.36
N ASN A 101 -10.56 5.10 11.88
CA ASN A 101 -9.13 5.38 11.89
C ASN A 101 -8.67 6.26 10.70
N GLY A 102 -9.60 6.80 9.90
CA GLY A 102 -9.31 7.68 8.76
C GLY A 102 -9.02 6.96 7.44
N TYR A 103 -8.97 5.63 7.45
CA TYR A 103 -8.76 4.85 6.23
C TYR A 103 -10.06 4.60 5.45
N THR A 104 -9.92 4.33 4.17
CA THR A 104 -11.02 3.84 3.31
C THR A 104 -10.61 2.52 2.70
N SER A 105 -11.46 1.50 2.81
CA SER A 105 -11.33 0.25 2.05
C SER A 105 -12.26 0.26 0.85
N VAL A 106 -11.82 -0.39 -0.23
CA VAL A 106 -12.56 -0.52 -1.50
C VAL A 106 -12.60 -1.98 -1.88
N TYR A 107 -13.79 -2.48 -2.20
CA TYR A 107 -14.04 -3.84 -2.68
C TYR A 107 -14.62 -3.73 -4.08
N GLY A 108 -14.02 -4.41 -5.06
CA GLY A 108 -14.37 -4.33 -6.48
C GLY A 108 -13.80 -5.49 -7.27
#